data_AF-W5M9X2-F1
#
_entry.id   AF-W5M9X2-F1
#
_cell.length_a   1.000
_cell.length_b   1.000
_cell.length_c   1.000
_cell.angle_alpha   90.00
_cell.angle_beta   90.00
_cell.angle_gamma   90.00
#
_symmetry.space_group_name_H-M   'P 1'
#
loop_
_entity.id
_entity.type
_entity.pdbx_description
1 polymer ?
#
loop_
_entity_poly.entity_id
_entity_poly.type
_entity_poly.pdbx_seq_one_letter_code
_entity_poly.pdbx_strand_id
1 'polypeptide(L)'
;MATLFVKNVPLRCALQFSCKHLSTSWIRALSVSGKEGGSTSTSNNAPIPKIYTRTGDKGFSSTFTGERRPKEDQVFDALGTTDELSSAIGLAREFCLDQGHVFTEELHKIQCVLQDVGSNIATPLTSARQSHIERTKFGTEPVFELERWIDKYTDELPPLTSFILPVSSLFPKPPGTAPDSPNSMHLPPVTCI
;
A
#
# COMPACT_ATOMS: atom_id res chain seq x y z
N MET A 1 -43.96 2.90 -27.21
CA MET A 1 -43.11 1.75 -27.60
C MET A 1 -41.67 2.12 -27.33
N ALA A 2 -41.11 1.60 -26.24
CA ALA A 2 -39.72 1.82 -25.85
C ALA A 2 -38.83 0.87 -26.66
N THR A 3 -37.84 1.43 -27.35
CA THR A 3 -36.79 0.64 -28.02
C THR A 3 -35.47 0.99 -27.35
N LEU A 4 -35.00 0.10 -26.46
CA LEU A 4 -33.65 0.11 -25.91
C LEU A 4 -32.65 -0.10 -27.05
N PHE A 5 -31.79 0.88 -27.30
CA PHE A 5 -30.62 0.71 -28.14
C PHE A 5 -29.42 0.40 -27.23
N VAL A 6 -29.15 -0.88 -27.03
CA VAL A 6 -27.92 -1.35 -26.37
C VAL A 6 -26.78 -1.17 -27.37
N LYS A 7 -25.95 -0.13 -27.19
CA LYS A 7 -24.67 -0.01 -27.90
C LYS A 7 -23.58 -0.70 -27.08
N ASN A 8 -23.18 -1.86 -27.59
CA ASN A 8 -21.96 -2.58 -27.26
C ASN A 8 -20.75 -1.67 -27.56
N VAL A 9 -19.99 -1.29 -26.54
CA VAL A 9 -18.69 -0.62 -26.71
C VAL A 9 -17.60 -1.67 -26.46
N PRO A 10 -16.78 -2.02 -27.47
CA PRO A 10 -15.66 -2.93 -27.25
C PRO A 10 -14.54 -2.22 -26.49
N LEU A 11 -14.33 -2.63 -25.24
CA LEU A 11 -13.13 -2.34 -24.46
C LEU A 11 -11.91 -2.99 -25.14
N ARG A 12 -11.20 -2.21 -25.95
CA ARG A 12 -9.81 -2.47 -26.34
C ARG A 12 -8.97 -1.30 -25.87
N CYS A 13 -8.57 -1.33 -24.60
CA CYS A 13 -7.46 -0.51 -24.13
C CYS A 13 -6.20 -1.37 -24.19
N ALA A 14 -5.43 -1.21 -25.27
CA ALA A 14 -4.12 -1.81 -25.42
C ALA A 14 -3.16 -1.08 -24.49
N LEU A 15 -2.89 -1.65 -23.31
CA LEU A 15 -1.80 -1.23 -22.44
C LEU A 15 -0.49 -1.74 -23.03
N GLN A 16 0.12 -0.92 -23.88
CA GLN A 16 1.52 -1.06 -24.25
C GLN A 16 2.36 -0.36 -23.18
N PHE A 17 2.54 -1.04 -22.05
CA PHE A 17 3.54 -0.66 -21.06
C PHE A 17 4.92 -0.92 -21.67
N SER A 18 5.50 0.11 -22.30
CA SER A 18 6.94 0.14 -22.58
C SER A 18 7.67 0.39 -21.27
N CYS A 19 7.92 -0.68 -20.52
CA CYS A 19 8.80 -0.70 -19.36
C CYS A 19 10.22 -0.35 -19.81
N LYS A 20 10.58 0.92 -19.74
CA LYS A 20 11.95 1.42 -19.95
C LYS A 20 12.39 2.25 -18.75
N HIS A 21 12.43 1.64 -17.57
CA HIS A 21 13.43 1.93 -16.53
C HIS A 21 13.15 1.09 -15.27
N LEU A 22 13.39 -0.22 -15.38
CA LEU A 22 13.93 -0.94 -14.23
C LEU A 22 15.41 -1.15 -14.52
N SER A 23 16.24 -0.50 -13.70
CA SER A 23 17.67 -0.77 -13.61
C SER A 23 17.88 -2.26 -13.40
N THR A 24 18.45 -2.91 -14.41
CA THR A 24 18.75 -4.35 -14.48
C THR A 24 19.86 -4.81 -13.54
N SER A 25 20.18 -4.06 -12.48
CA SER A 25 21.32 -4.35 -11.62
C SER A 25 21.08 -5.52 -10.65
N TRP A 26 19.84 -5.84 -10.32
CA TRP A 26 19.52 -6.90 -9.35
C TRP A 26 19.33 -8.31 -9.94
N ILE A 27 19.30 -8.48 -11.26
CA ILE A 27 19.08 -9.79 -11.92
C ILE A 27 20.40 -10.45 -12.41
N ARG A 28 21.55 -9.76 -12.33
CA ARG A 28 22.79 -10.21 -13.02
C ARG A 28 23.94 -10.69 -12.12
N ALA A 29 23.68 -11.11 -10.89
CA ALA A 29 24.72 -11.55 -9.94
C ALA A 29 24.92 -13.07 -9.85
N LEU A 30 24.49 -13.86 -10.86
CA LEU A 30 24.75 -15.30 -10.93
C LEU A 30 25.10 -15.70 -12.38
N SER A 31 26.26 -15.26 -12.86
CA SER A 31 26.92 -15.87 -14.02
C SER A 31 27.81 -17.00 -13.52
N VAL A 32 27.27 -18.22 -13.55
CA VAL A 32 27.98 -19.47 -13.32
C VAL A 32 29.04 -19.64 -14.41
N SER A 33 30.31 -19.73 -14.00
CA SER A 33 31.38 -20.32 -14.81
C SER A 33 31.13 -21.81 -14.93
N GLY A 34 30.90 -22.29 -16.15
CA GLY A 34 30.69 -23.69 -16.46
C GLY A 34 31.94 -24.54 -16.16
N LYS A 35 31.73 -25.64 -15.45
CA LYS A 35 32.54 -26.86 -15.56
C LYS A 35 31.58 -28.02 -15.74
N GLU A 36 31.68 -28.67 -16.89
CA GLU A 36 31.01 -29.94 -17.18
C GLU A 36 31.55 -31.04 -16.26
N GLY A 37 30.63 -31.80 -15.67
CA GLY A 37 30.94 -32.97 -14.84
C GLY A 37 29.64 -33.59 -14.34
N GLY A 38 29.28 -34.73 -14.90
CA GLY A 38 27.96 -35.35 -14.73
C GLY A 38 27.63 -35.84 -13.32
N SER A 39 26.33 -35.92 -13.02
CA SER A 39 25.65 -36.98 -12.27
C SER A 39 24.22 -36.56 -11.89
N THR A 40 23.26 -37.45 -12.19
CA THR A 40 21.92 -37.58 -11.57
C THR A 40 21.07 -36.31 -11.38
N SER A 41 20.12 -36.12 -12.28
CA SER A 41 19.03 -35.14 -12.19
C SER A 41 17.99 -35.56 -11.14
N THR A 42 18.17 -35.18 -9.88
CA THR A 42 17.06 -35.04 -8.93
C THR A 42 16.45 -33.66 -9.10
N SER A 43 15.33 -33.60 -9.81
CA SER A 43 14.44 -32.43 -9.85
C SER A 43 13.90 -32.18 -8.44
N ASN A 44 14.53 -31.27 -7.69
CA ASN A 44 13.95 -30.72 -6.46
C ASN A 44 12.81 -29.76 -6.82
N ASN A 45 11.68 -30.33 -7.24
CA ASN A 45 10.45 -29.59 -7.47
C ASN A 45 9.75 -29.39 -6.11
N ALA A 46 10.24 -28.45 -5.31
CA ALA A 46 9.60 -28.09 -4.05
C ALA A 46 8.17 -27.59 -4.36
N PRO A 47 7.11 -28.18 -3.78
CA PRO A 47 5.74 -27.75 -4.07
C PRO A 47 5.54 -26.31 -3.61
N ILE A 48 5.02 -25.46 -4.48
CA ILE A 48 4.58 -24.11 -4.10
C ILE A 48 3.43 -24.27 -3.08
N PRO A 49 3.56 -23.73 -1.86
CA PRO A 49 2.54 -23.87 -0.84
C PRO A 49 1.24 -23.23 -1.33
N LYS A 50 0.11 -23.91 -1.10
CA LYS A 50 -1.21 -23.36 -1.41
C LYS A 50 -1.48 -22.18 -0.49
N ILE A 51 -2.00 -21.09 -1.05
CA ILE A 51 -2.30 -19.86 -0.30
C ILE A 51 -3.43 -20.10 0.72
N TYR A 52 -4.40 -20.97 0.43
CA TYR A 52 -5.49 -21.30 1.35
C TYR A 52 -5.23 -22.60 2.12
N THR A 53 -5.43 -22.57 3.44
CA THR A 53 -5.22 -23.71 4.35
C THR A 53 -6.52 -24.30 4.91
N ARG A 54 -7.65 -23.59 4.76
CA ARG A 54 -8.98 -23.94 5.33
C ARG A 54 -9.04 -24.03 6.85
N THR A 55 -7.97 -23.67 7.57
CA THR A 55 -7.95 -23.73 9.04
C THR A 55 -8.86 -22.68 9.69
N GLY A 56 -9.21 -21.63 8.95
CA GLY A 56 -10.06 -20.53 9.37
C GLY A 56 -11.56 -20.68 9.08
N ASP A 57 -11.99 -21.79 8.48
CA ASP A 57 -13.38 -21.98 8.01
C ASP A 57 -14.39 -22.08 9.17
N LYS A 58 -13.91 -22.43 10.36
CA LYS A 58 -14.73 -22.50 11.59
C LYS A 58 -14.87 -21.16 12.32
N GLY A 59 -14.40 -20.06 11.72
CA GLY A 59 -14.46 -18.73 12.35
C GLY A 59 -13.31 -18.42 13.33
N PHE A 60 -12.26 -19.25 13.38
CA PHE A 60 -11.10 -19.04 14.27
C PHE A 60 -9.81 -18.83 13.48
N SER A 61 -8.99 -17.88 13.91
CA SER A 61 -7.65 -17.66 13.36
C SER A 61 -6.59 -17.71 14.47
N SER A 62 -5.31 -17.68 14.11
CA SER A 62 -4.20 -17.67 15.05
C SER A 62 -3.53 -16.31 15.07
N THR A 63 -3.17 -15.82 16.27
CA THR A 63 -2.31 -14.65 16.45
C THR A 63 -0.84 -15.02 16.17
N PHE A 64 0.06 -14.04 16.15
CA PHE A 64 1.50 -14.27 15.97
C PHE A 64 2.11 -15.13 17.09
N THR A 65 1.51 -15.14 18.27
CA THR A 65 1.93 -15.96 19.41
C THR A 65 1.52 -17.43 19.27
N GLY A 66 0.67 -17.76 18.28
CA GLY A 66 0.10 -19.09 18.05
C GLY A 66 -1.23 -19.32 18.78
N GLU A 67 -1.69 -18.36 19.58
CA GLU A 67 -2.98 -18.42 20.27
C GLU A 67 -4.13 -18.40 19.24
N ARG A 68 -5.11 -19.31 19.37
CA ARG A 68 -6.29 -19.31 18.51
C ARG A 68 -7.41 -18.49 19.12
N ARG A 69 -7.93 -17.54 18.34
CA ARG A 69 -9.00 -16.62 18.74
C ARG A 69 -10.11 -16.58 17.68
N PRO A 70 -11.36 -16.26 18.07
CA PRO A 70 -12.44 -16.03 17.10
C PRO A 70 -12.09 -14.85 16.19
N LYS A 71 -12.53 -14.87 14.93
CA LYS A 71 -12.21 -13.81 13.95
C LYS A 71 -12.85 -12.47 14.30
N GLU A 72 -13.86 -12.48 15.15
CA GLU A 72 -14.57 -11.31 15.68
C GLU A 72 -13.83 -10.66 16.86
N ASP A 73 -12.70 -11.21 17.30
CA ASP A 73 -11.85 -10.62 18.35
C ASP A 73 -11.28 -9.26 17.90
N GLN A 74 -11.19 -8.31 18.83
CA GLN A 74 -10.68 -6.96 18.60
C GLN A 74 -9.27 -6.94 17.99
N VAL A 75 -8.44 -7.95 18.26
CA VAL A 75 -7.11 -8.07 17.65
C VAL A 75 -7.21 -8.22 16.13
N PHE A 76 -8.14 -9.03 15.63
CA PHE A 76 -8.31 -9.22 14.19
C PHE A 76 -9.04 -8.05 13.53
N ASP A 77 -9.94 -7.39 14.24
CA ASP A 77 -10.58 -6.16 13.78
C ASP A 77 -9.54 -5.03 13.57
N ALA A 78 -8.65 -4.84 14.54
CA ALA A 78 -7.54 -3.89 14.44
C ALA A 78 -6.56 -4.27 13.31
N LEU A 79 -6.24 -5.56 13.14
CA LEU A 79 -5.41 -6.04 12.03
C LEU A 79 -6.06 -5.79 10.66
N GLY A 80 -7.34 -6.11 10.53
CA GLY A 80 -8.09 -5.92 9.28
C GLY A 80 -8.18 -4.45 8.91
N THR A 81 -8.48 -3.59 9.87
CA THR A 81 -8.53 -2.13 9.66
C THR A 81 -7.16 -1.57 9.24
N THR A 82 -6.08 -2.07 9.84
CA THR A 82 -4.70 -1.67 9.47
C THR A 82 -4.35 -2.11 8.05
N ASP A 83 -4.76 -3.32 7.65
CA ASP A 83 -4.56 -3.86 6.29
C ASP A 83 -5.39 -3.10 5.24
N GLU A 84 -6.62 -2.72 5.58
CA GLU A 84 -7.48 -1.88 4.74
C GLU A 84 -6.85 -0.49 4.52
N LEU A 85 -6.33 0.14 5.58
CA LEU A 85 -5.61 1.41 5.47
C LEU A 85 -4.38 1.28 4.55
N SER A 86 -3.58 0.23 4.73
CA SER A 86 -2.39 -0.03 3.89
C SER A 86 -2.77 -0.21 2.42
N SER A 87 -3.87 -0.91 2.15
CA SER A 87 -4.41 -1.10 0.79
C SER A 87 -4.89 0.21 0.17
N ALA A 88 -5.59 1.05 0.94
CA ALA A 88 -6.05 2.37 0.49
C ALA A 88 -4.86 3.31 0.17
N ILE A 89 -3.81 3.29 1.00
CA ILE A 89 -2.57 4.05 0.74
C ILE A 89 -1.87 3.53 -0.53
N GLY A 90 -1.84 2.21 -0.74
CA GLY A 90 -1.27 1.61 -1.95
C GLY A 90 -1.99 2.10 -3.21
N LEU A 91 -3.32 2.11 -3.18
CA LEU A 91 -4.12 2.65 -4.29
C LEU A 91 -3.85 4.14 -4.51
N ALA A 92 -3.81 4.94 -3.45
CA ALA A 92 -3.50 6.36 -3.55
C ALA A 92 -2.10 6.61 -4.14
N ARG A 93 -1.11 5.79 -3.74
CA ARG A 93 0.26 5.87 -4.24
C ARG A 93 0.36 5.63 -5.75
N GLU A 94 -0.41 4.69 -6.30
CA GLU A 94 -0.43 4.46 -7.75
C GLU A 94 -0.87 5.71 -8.52
N PHE A 95 -1.93 6.39 -8.07
CA PHE A 95 -2.34 7.66 -8.67
C PHE A 95 -1.27 8.75 -8.55
N CYS A 96 -0.51 8.78 -7.44
CA CYS A 96 0.54 9.76 -7.24
C CYS A 96 1.81 9.47 -8.08
N LEU A 97 2.11 8.21 -8.35
CA LEU A 97 3.19 7.80 -9.24
C LEU A 97 2.96 8.28 -10.68
N ASP A 98 1.73 8.14 -11.18
CA ASP A 98 1.35 8.60 -12.52
C ASP A 98 1.54 10.11 -12.70
N GLN A 99 1.43 10.89 -11.61
CA GLN A 99 1.62 12.34 -11.60
C GLN A 99 3.06 12.77 -11.25
N GLY A 100 3.96 11.84 -10.92
CA GLY A 100 5.35 12.14 -10.59
C GLY A 100 5.57 12.86 -9.26
N HIS A 101 4.69 12.65 -8.27
CA HIS A 101 4.81 13.31 -6.97
C HIS A 101 5.96 12.74 -6.12
N VAL A 102 6.69 13.64 -5.44
CA VAL A 102 7.86 13.31 -4.61
C VAL A 102 7.54 12.54 -3.33
N PHE A 103 6.30 12.62 -2.84
CA PHE A 103 5.86 11.96 -1.59
C PHE A 103 5.48 10.47 -1.77
N THR A 104 5.62 9.92 -2.99
CA THR A 104 5.35 8.50 -3.28
C THR A 104 6.26 7.56 -2.49
N GLU A 105 7.48 7.97 -2.19
CA GLU A 105 8.41 7.22 -1.31
C GLU A 105 8.01 7.31 0.17
N GLU A 106 7.44 8.43 0.60
CA GLU A 106 6.91 8.60 1.95
C GLU A 106 5.69 7.69 2.16
N LEU A 107 4.79 7.60 1.18
CA LEU A 107 3.66 6.65 1.20
C LEU A 107 4.12 5.20 1.27
N HIS A 108 5.16 4.83 0.52
CA HIS A 108 5.73 3.48 0.59
C HIS A 108 6.32 3.17 1.98
N LYS A 109 7.06 4.12 2.57
CA LYS A 109 7.55 3.99 3.95
C LYS A 109 6.40 3.79 4.95
N ILE A 110 5.30 4.53 4.80
CA ILE A 110 4.12 4.38 5.67
C ILE A 110 3.55 2.95 5.56
N GLN A 111 3.46 2.38 4.35
CA GLN A 111 2.99 0.98 4.20
C GLN A 111 3.91 -0.02 4.91
N CYS A 112 5.23 0.17 4.85
CA CYS A 112 6.18 -0.66 5.61
C CYS A 112 5.97 -0.52 7.13
N VAL A 113 5.77 0.70 7.62
CA VAL A 113 5.50 0.96 9.04
C VAL A 113 4.17 0.32 9.46
N LEU A 114 3.13 0.37 8.63
CA LEU A 114 1.84 -0.29 8.91
C LEU A 114 1.98 -1.81 9.01
N GLN A 115 2.89 -2.43 8.26
CA GLN A 115 3.20 -3.86 8.40
C GLN A 115 3.84 -4.19 9.76
N ASP A 116 4.73 -3.32 10.24
CA ASP A 116 5.34 -3.46 11.58
C ASP A 116 4.30 -3.26 12.69
N VAL A 117 3.41 -2.26 12.53
CA VAL A 117 2.26 -2.04 13.43
C VAL A 117 1.35 -3.27 13.45
N GLY A 118 1.02 -3.84 12.28
CA GLY A 118 0.26 -5.08 12.18
C GLY A 118 0.93 -6.23 12.92
N SER A 119 2.25 -6.37 12.82
CA SER A 119 3.01 -7.39 13.55
C SER A 119 2.93 -7.21 15.07
N ASN A 120 2.95 -5.95 15.55
CA ASN A 120 2.77 -5.62 16.96
C ASN A 120 1.35 -5.95 17.45
N ILE A 121 0.31 -5.52 16.71
CA ILE A 121 -1.10 -5.80 17.03
C ILE A 121 -1.37 -7.32 17.06
N ALA A 122 -0.79 -8.07 16.12
CA ALA A 122 -0.90 -9.52 16.05
C ALA A 122 -0.21 -10.25 17.24
N THR A 123 0.47 -9.52 18.12
CA THR A 123 1.20 -10.07 19.27
C THR A 123 0.64 -9.55 20.60
N PRO A 124 -0.51 -10.08 21.07
CA PRO A 124 -1.10 -9.67 22.34
C PRO A 124 -0.15 -9.95 23.52
N LEU A 125 0.10 -8.94 24.36
CA LEU A 125 1.02 -9.06 25.50
C LEU A 125 0.61 -10.14 26.51
N THR A 126 -0.68 -10.45 26.60
CA THR A 126 -1.21 -11.49 27.51
C THR A 126 -0.80 -12.90 27.11
N SER A 127 -0.51 -13.15 25.83
CA SER A 127 -0.06 -14.45 25.33
C SER A 127 1.36 -14.43 24.75
N ALA A 128 2.02 -13.28 24.76
CA ALA A 128 3.35 -13.11 24.21
C ALA A 128 4.43 -13.64 25.15
N ARG A 129 5.44 -14.33 24.58
CA ARG A 129 6.71 -14.61 25.24
C ARG A 129 7.67 -13.46 25.02
N GLN A 130 8.70 -13.36 25.85
CA GLN A 130 9.74 -12.34 25.73
C GLN A 130 10.32 -12.25 24.30
N SER A 131 10.56 -13.40 23.65
CA SER A 131 11.05 -13.47 22.27
C SER A 131 10.07 -12.93 21.22
N HIS A 132 8.75 -12.99 21.47
CA HIS A 132 7.76 -12.39 20.58
C HIS A 132 7.78 -10.87 20.71
N ILE A 133 7.79 -10.39 21.96
CA ILE A 133 7.81 -8.95 22.28
C ILE A 133 9.05 -8.27 21.69
N GLU A 134 10.22 -8.90 21.79
CA GLU A 134 11.46 -8.38 21.22
C GLU A 134 11.42 -8.28 19.69
N ARG A 135 10.75 -9.24 19.03
CA ARG A 135 10.62 -9.27 17.55
C ARG A 135 9.61 -8.27 17.02
N THR A 136 8.59 -7.95 17.80
CA THR A 136 7.50 -7.06 17.38
C THR A 136 7.55 -5.71 18.10
N LYS A 137 8.69 -5.37 18.69
CA LYS A 137 8.87 -4.09 19.38
C LYS A 137 8.75 -2.95 18.38
N PHE A 138 7.85 -2.02 18.66
CA PHE A 138 7.64 -0.84 17.85
C PHE A 138 8.24 0.39 18.54
N GLY A 139 9.05 1.17 17.81
CA GLY A 139 9.73 2.36 18.32
C GLY A 139 8.92 3.64 18.10
N THR A 140 9.40 4.76 18.65
CA THR A 140 8.80 6.09 18.47
C THR A 140 9.32 6.82 17.23
N GLU A 141 10.37 6.33 16.57
CA GLU A 141 10.98 6.97 15.40
C GLU A 141 10.00 7.28 14.26
N PRO A 142 9.06 6.38 13.89
CA PRO A 142 8.09 6.69 12.83
C PRO A 142 7.18 7.86 13.17
N VAL A 143 6.88 8.10 14.45
CA VAL A 143 6.06 9.24 14.89
C VAL A 143 6.80 10.55 14.64
N PHE A 144 8.07 10.64 15.03
CA PHE A 144 8.90 11.81 14.78
C PHE A 144 9.18 12.05 13.29
N GLU A 145 9.20 11.00 12.46
CA GLU A 145 9.29 11.16 11.00
C GLU A 145 7.99 11.75 10.43
N LEU A 146 6.82 11.27 10.87
CA LEU A 146 5.52 11.82 10.46
C LEU A 146 5.36 13.28 10.88
N GLU A 147 5.70 13.64 12.12
CA GLU A 147 5.65 15.03 12.60
C GLU A 147 6.47 15.97 11.72
N ARG A 148 7.71 15.56 11.36
CA ARG A 148 8.56 16.35 10.45
C ARG A 148 7.96 16.52 9.06
N TRP A 149 7.28 15.50 8.54
CA TRP A 149 6.59 15.62 7.25
C TRP A 149 5.37 16.54 7.34
N ILE A 150 4.60 16.46 8.43
CA ILE A 150 3.46 17.35 8.68
C ILE A 150 3.93 18.80 8.71
N ASP A 151 5.00 19.10 9.46
CA ASP A 151 5.55 20.46 9.54
C ASP A 151 6.01 20.96 8.17
N LYS A 152 6.78 20.14 7.43
CA LYS A 152 7.24 20.44 6.06
C LYS A 152 6.07 20.80 5.13
N TYR A 153 5.01 20.00 5.12
CA TYR A 153 3.87 20.25 4.23
C TYR A 153 2.99 21.40 4.72
N THR A 154 2.92 21.65 6.02
CA THR A 154 2.17 22.78 6.58
C THR A 154 2.83 24.11 6.21
N ASP A 155 4.16 24.18 6.20
CA ASP A 155 4.91 25.39 5.84
C ASP A 155 4.74 25.80 4.36
N GLU A 156 4.39 24.85 3.49
CA GLU A 156 4.10 25.11 2.07
C GLU A 156 2.67 25.62 1.84
N LEU A 157 1.80 25.55 2.85
CA LEU A 157 0.37 25.87 2.73
C LEU A 157 0.03 27.27 3.29
N PRO A 158 -0.94 27.98 2.69
CA PRO A 158 -1.45 29.20 3.27
C PRO A 158 -2.20 28.91 4.59
N PRO A 159 -2.29 29.90 5.51
CA PRO A 159 -2.97 29.72 6.78
C PRO A 159 -4.44 29.35 6.58
N LEU A 160 -4.89 28.30 7.28
CA LEU A 160 -6.24 27.77 7.18
C LEU A 160 -7.25 28.69 7.91
N THR A 161 -8.25 29.19 7.19
CA THR A 161 -9.29 30.09 7.74
C THR A 161 -10.66 29.42 7.93
N SER A 162 -10.87 28.25 7.35
CA SER A 162 -12.15 27.53 7.31
C SER A 162 -11.93 26.03 7.09
N PHE A 163 -12.96 25.20 7.32
CA PHE A 163 -12.85 23.77 7.12
C PHE A 163 -12.81 23.40 5.63
N ILE A 164 -11.94 22.45 5.29
CA ILE A 164 -11.80 21.89 3.95
C ILE A 164 -12.80 20.76 3.77
N LEU A 165 -13.64 20.84 2.73
CA LEU A 165 -14.44 19.70 2.29
C LEU A 165 -13.55 18.70 1.54
N PRO A 166 -13.57 17.39 1.88
CA PRO A 166 -12.84 16.38 1.15
C PRO A 166 -13.52 16.15 -0.21
N VAL A 167 -13.13 16.93 -1.20
CA VAL A 167 -13.56 16.81 -2.59
C VAL A 167 -12.44 16.23 -3.44
N SER A 168 -12.80 15.47 -4.47
CA SER A 168 -11.83 14.94 -5.42
C SER A 168 -11.43 16.01 -6.43
N SER A 169 -10.14 16.10 -6.75
CA SER A 169 -9.61 16.90 -7.87
C SER A 169 -10.05 16.40 -9.24
N LEU A 170 -10.72 15.23 -9.32
CA LEU A 170 -11.41 14.77 -10.53
C LEU A 170 -12.70 15.55 -10.84
N PHE A 171 -13.09 16.49 -9.97
CA PHE A 171 -14.20 17.37 -10.31
C PHE A 171 -13.81 18.28 -11.47
N PRO A 172 -14.55 18.29 -12.60
CA PRO A 172 -14.23 19.13 -13.73
C PRO A 172 -14.18 20.59 -13.27
N LYS A 173 -13.03 21.26 -13.47
CA LYS A 173 -12.94 22.68 -13.19
C LYS A 173 -13.99 23.42 -14.04
N PRO A 174 -14.68 24.44 -13.47
CA PRO A 174 -15.61 25.24 -14.25
C PRO A 174 -14.88 25.89 -15.44
N PRO A 175 -15.53 25.98 -16.62
CA PRO A 175 -14.91 26.53 -17.81
C PRO A 175 -14.46 27.98 -17.57
N GLY A 176 -13.17 28.27 -17.80
CA GLY A 176 -12.57 29.60 -17.63
C GLY A 176 -11.45 29.70 -16.58
N THR A 177 -11.07 28.60 -15.93
CA THR A 177 -9.88 28.56 -15.05
C THR A 177 -8.61 28.39 -15.89
N ALA A 178 -7.57 29.17 -15.56
CA ALA A 178 -6.28 29.15 -16.27
C ALA A 178 -5.64 27.75 -16.20
N PRO A 179 -4.89 27.33 -17.23
CA PRO A 179 -4.16 26.07 -17.18
C PRO A 179 -3.14 26.10 -16.04
N ASP A 180 -3.17 25.09 -15.18
CA ASP A 180 -2.22 24.98 -14.08
C ASP A 180 -0.80 24.86 -14.65
N SER A 181 0.10 25.73 -14.19
CA SER A 181 1.51 25.59 -14.55
C SER A 181 2.06 24.27 -13.98
N PRO A 182 2.96 23.56 -14.68
CA PRO A 182 3.46 22.25 -14.24
C PRO A 182 4.21 22.28 -12.90
N ASN A 183 4.49 23.47 -12.36
CA ASN A 183 5.16 23.67 -11.07
C ASN A 183 4.31 24.47 -10.05
N SER A 184 3.05 24.81 -10.33
CA SER A 184 2.19 25.44 -9.34
C SER A 184 1.31 24.39 -8.68
N MET A 185 1.59 24.07 -7.41
CA MET A 185 0.59 23.53 -6.49
C MET A 185 -0.43 24.63 -6.15
N HIS A 186 -1.08 25.20 -7.18
CA HIS A 186 -2.20 26.08 -6.96
C HIS A 186 -3.40 25.18 -6.68
N LEU A 187 -3.62 24.92 -5.39
CA LEU A 187 -4.79 24.20 -4.93
C LEU A 187 -6.03 24.87 -5.53
N PRO A 188 -6.95 24.11 -6.15
CA PRO A 188 -8.21 24.69 -6.60
C PRO A 188 -8.89 25.39 -5.41
N PRO A 189 -9.70 26.45 -5.65
CA PRO A 189 -10.39 27.14 -4.58
C PRO A 189 -11.16 26.10 -3.76
N VAL A 190 -10.68 25.90 -2.53
CA VAL A 190 -11.20 24.90 -1.63
C VAL A 190 -12.65 25.29 -1.37
N THR A 191 -13.59 24.40 -1.65
CA THR A 191 -14.98 24.67 -1.29
C THR A 191 -15.06 24.55 0.22
N CYS A 192 -15.04 25.70 0.88
CA CYS A 192 -15.12 25.80 2.33
C CYS A 192 -16.58 25.92 2.77
N ILE A 193 -16.87 25.46 3.99
CA ILE A 193 -18.12 25.74 4.72
C ILE A 193 -17.90 26.89 5.69
#